data_AF-A0AA39YE96-F1
#
_entry.id   AF-A0AA39YE96-F1
#
_cell.length_a   1.000
_cell.length_b   1.000
_cell.length_c   1.000
_cell.angle_alpha   90.00
_cell.angle_beta   90.00
_cell.angle_gamma   90.00
#
_symmetry.space_group_name_H-M   'P 1'
#
loop_
_entity.id
_entity.type
_entity.pdbx_description
1 polymer ?
#
loop_
_entity_poly.entity_id
_entity_poly.type
_entity_poly.pdbx_seq_one_letter_code
_entity_poly.pdbx_strand_id
1 'polypeptide(L)'
;MASIRAIATLAITAILATQTSAEETETCGVASYFPTEYTCYNNTSLCPKIYSLSTVPCAGSGGCYSPHSFSCSDGVLRSLPKASSPFTLTAHGVRATYQDKYVKACGGYLAIGANARECTSCPKGQAGVDCASYGRKTVLMPDGAMAVDVPGKQWWYVDPRDGALRYTDAPTLPANGTGVGWNATTTFPPVQDQEFAGQRVSVLENGFFDYESSSHFWFACLRTLTGGVVGTGRTWRIYSSSAANVEWLDCEKIKLVATAVDKKQGAYKYDE
;
A
#
# COMPACT_ATOMS: atom_id res chain seq x y z
N MET A 1 -20.29 63.01 31.52
CA MET A 1 -20.39 63.11 30.04
C MET A 1 -19.98 61.75 29.48
N ALA A 2 -20.96 60.94 29.07
CA ALA A 2 -20.74 59.60 28.54
C ALA A 2 -20.67 59.66 27.01
N SER A 3 -19.63 59.09 26.40
CA SER A 3 -19.49 58.96 24.96
C SER A 3 -19.51 57.48 24.59
N ILE A 4 -20.64 57.03 24.06
CA ILE A 4 -20.87 55.68 23.54
C ILE A 4 -20.39 55.68 22.08
N ARG A 5 -19.37 54.88 21.77
CA ARG A 5 -18.95 54.61 20.38
C ARG A 5 -19.51 53.25 19.96
N ALA A 6 -20.48 53.28 19.06
CA ALA A 6 -20.99 52.12 18.35
C ALA A 6 -19.98 51.73 17.25
N ILE A 7 -19.45 50.50 17.31
CA ILE A 7 -18.66 49.90 16.23
C ILE A 7 -19.58 48.90 15.52
N ALA A 8 -20.01 49.27 14.31
CA ALA A 8 -20.81 48.44 13.43
C ALA A 8 -19.95 47.26 12.91
N THR A 9 -20.37 46.04 13.22
CA THR A 9 -19.73 44.80 12.78
C THR A 9 -20.35 44.39 11.45
N LEU A 10 -19.64 44.55 10.33
CA LEU A 10 -20.02 43.97 9.04
C LEU A 10 -19.69 42.47 9.05
N ALA A 11 -20.71 41.62 9.16
CA ALA A 11 -20.59 40.19 8.92
C ALA A 11 -20.73 39.91 7.42
N ILE A 12 -19.61 39.62 6.75
CA ILE A 12 -19.59 39.15 5.36
C ILE A 12 -19.81 37.64 5.39
N THR A 13 -21.05 37.21 5.15
CA THR A 13 -21.40 35.79 5.01
C THR A 13 -21.00 35.31 3.62
N ALA A 14 -19.79 34.77 3.48
CA ALA A 14 -19.34 34.13 2.25
C ALA A 14 -20.04 32.78 2.07
N ILE A 15 -21.01 32.70 1.17
CA ILE A 15 -21.67 31.46 0.77
C ILE A 15 -20.68 30.68 -0.11
N LEU A 16 -20.01 29.69 0.47
CA LEU A 16 -19.22 28.72 -0.27
C LEU A 16 -20.18 27.81 -1.05
N ALA A 17 -20.45 28.14 -2.31
CA ALA A 17 -21.11 27.23 -3.23
C ALA A 17 -20.17 26.05 -3.50
N THR A 18 -20.43 24.92 -2.86
CA THR A 18 -19.78 23.65 -3.17
C THR A 18 -20.25 23.22 -4.56
N GLN A 19 -19.39 23.40 -5.58
CA GLN A 19 -19.65 22.87 -6.91
C GLN A 19 -19.60 21.34 -6.85
N THR A 20 -20.76 20.71 -6.75
CA THR A 20 -20.90 19.28 -7.03
C THR A 20 -20.75 19.13 -8.54
N SER A 21 -19.54 18.81 -9.00
CA SER A 21 -19.34 18.39 -10.39
C SER A 21 -20.12 17.09 -10.57
N ALA A 22 -21.30 17.17 -11.19
CA ALA A 22 -21.99 15.98 -11.66
C ALA A 22 -21.05 15.30 -12.66
N GLU A 23 -20.73 14.03 -12.43
CA GLU A 23 -19.95 13.26 -13.38
C GLU A 23 -20.76 13.10 -14.67
N GLU A 24 -20.14 13.43 -15.80
CA GLU A 24 -20.78 13.27 -17.11
C GLU A 24 -20.90 11.78 -17.44
N THR A 25 -22.12 11.34 -17.78
CA THR A 25 -22.36 9.96 -18.19
C THR A 25 -21.86 9.73 -19.61
N GLU A 26 -21.18 8.61 -19.84
CA GLU A 26 -20.78 8.15 -21.17
C GLU A 26 -21.72 7.05 -21.68
N THR A 27 -21.55 6.64 -22.94
CA THR A 27 -22.33 5.54 -23.56
C THR A 27 -21.42 4.39 -23.96
N CYS A 28 -21.91 3.16 -23.78
CA CYS A 28 -21.29 1.91 -24.20
C CYS A 28 -22.36 1.09 -24.94
N GLY A 29 -22.36 1.19 -26.27
CA GLY A 29 -23.45 0.69 -27.10
C GLY A 29 -24.73 1.47 -26.81
N VAL A 30 -25.74 0.80 -26.24
CA VAL A 30 -27.02 1.41 -25.87
C VAL A 30 -27.13 1.78 -24.38
N ALA A 31 -26.13 1.41 -23.57
CA ALA A 31 -26.14 1.64 -22.14
C ALA A 31 -25.37 2.92 -21.78
N SER A 32 -25.96 3.80 -20.97
CA SER A 32 -25.24 4.91 -20.34
C SER A 32 -24.57 4.44 -19.04
N TYR A 33 -23.39 4.96 -18.72
CA TYR A 33 -22.63 4.56 -17.53
C TYR A 33 -21.78 5.71 -16.97
N PHE A 34 -21.35 5.59 -15.71
CA PHE A 34 -20.38 6.50 -15.08
C PHE A 34 -18.95 5.96 -15.25
N PRO A 35 -18.04 6.72 -15.90
CA PRO A 35 -16.65 6.31 -16.08
C PRO A 35 -15.88 6.02 -14.79
N THR A 36 -16.28 6.54 -13.63
CA THR A 36 -15.66 6.22 -12.34
C THR A 36 -16.04 4.82 -11.84
N GLU A 37 -17.19 4.28 -12.25
CA GLU A 37 -17.72 3.00 -11.77
C GLU A 37 -17.53 1.86 -12.78
N TYR A 38 -17.45 2.15 -14.08
CA TYR A 38 -17.33 1.12 -15.13
C TYR A 38 -16.29 1.48 -16.18
N THR A 39 -15.87 0.48 -16.95
CA THR A 39 -15.05 0.62 -18.15
C THR A 39 -15.79 -0.05 -19.31
N CYS A 40 -15.97 0.69 -20.40
CA CYS A 40 -16.53 0.17 -21.63
C CYS A 40 -15.45 -0.49 -22.50
N TYR A 41 -15.70 -1.70 -22.96
CA TYR A 41 -14.84 -2.45 -23.87
C TYR A 41 -15.55 -2.68 -25.20
N ASN A 42 -14.88 -2.33 -26.31
CA ASN A 42 -15.36 -2.53 -27.69
C ASN A 42 -16.78 -2.02 -27.94
N ASN A 43 -17.18 -0.93 -27.26
CA ASN A 43 -18.53 -0.35 -27.34
C ASN A 43 -19.69 -1.34 -27.09
N THR A 44 -19.44 -2.44 -26.39
CA THR A 44 -20.41 -3.55 -26.25
C THR A 44 -20.43 -4.18 -24.87
N SER A 45 -19.31 -4.16 -24.13
CA SER A 45 -19.20 -4.80 -22.82
C SER A 45 -18.85 -3.79 -21.74
N LEU A 46 -19.68 -3.72 -20.70
CA LEU A 46 -19.42 -2.90 -19.51
C LEU A 46 -18.87 -3.76 -18.39
N CYS A 47 -17.70 -3.39 -17.87
CA CYS A 47 -17.09 -4.07 -16.74
C CYS A 47 -16.91 -3.13 -15.56
N PRO A 48 -17.27 -3.53 -14.33
CA PRO A 48 -17.18 -2.67 -13.16
C PRO A 48 -15.71 -2.38 -12.79
N LYS A 49 -15.49 -1.22 -12.20
CA LYS A 49 -14.25 -0.86 -11.50
C LYS A 49 -14.40 -1.22 -10.02
N ILE A 50 -13.46 -1.97 -9.47
CA ILE A 50 -13.44 -2.35 -8.05
C ILE A 50 -12.21 -1.70 -7.43
N TYR A 51 -12.40 -0.83 -6.43
CA TYR A 51 -11.32 0.02 -5.88
C TYR A 51 -10.58 0.82 -6.95
N SER A 52 -11.32 1.41 -7.90
CA SER A 52 -10.77 2.14 -9.06
C SER A 52 -9.89 1.31 -10.00
N LEU A 53 -9.86 -0.02 -9.84
CA LEU A 53 -9.21 -0.95 -10.75
C LEU A 53 -10.25 -1.51 -11.72
N SER A 54 -10.03 -1.29 -13.02
CA SER A 54 -10.89 -1.85 -14.06
C SER A 54 -10.83 -3.38 -14.08
N THR A 55 -12.00 -4.00 -14.07
CA THR A 55 -12.13 -5.41 -14.48
C THR A 55 -12.21 -5.48 -16.01
N VAL A 56 -11.78 -6.61 -16.57
CA VAL A 56 -11.70 -6.83 -18.03
C VAL A 56 -12.60 -7.99 -18.44
N PRO A 57 -13.23 -7.96 -19.63
CA PRO A 57 -14.07 -9.07 -20.09
C PRO A 57 -13.22 -10.29 -20.48
N CYS A 58 -13.74 -11.50 -20.24
CA CYS A 58 -13.17 -12.75 -20.75
C CYS A 58 -14.19 -13.49 -21.63
N ALA A 59 -13.91 -13.55 -22.94
CA ALA A 59 -14.84 -13.96 -23.98
C ALA A 59 -15.55 -15.31 -23.72
N GLY A 60 -14.84 -16.31 -23.20
CA GLY A 60 -15.43 -17.63 -22.92
C GLY A 60 -16.19 -17.76 -21.60
N SER A 61 -15.95 -16.85 -20.65
CA SER A 61 -16.65 -16.85 -19.35
C SER A 61 -17.93 -16.01 -19.36
N GLY A 62 -18.10 -15.13 -20.35
CA GLY A 62 -19.21 -14.18 -20.43
C GLY A 62 -19.21 -13.10 -19.34
N GLY A 63 -18.15 -13.00 -18.53
CA GLY A 63 -18.05 -12.08 -17.40
C GLY A 63 -16.79 -11.23 -17.41
N CYS A 64 -16.73 -10.32 -16.42
CA CYS A 64 -15.56 -9.49 -16.16
C CYS A 64 -14.72 -10.07 -15.02
N TYR A 65 -13.41 -10.02 -15.14
CA TYR A 65 -12.47 -10.52 -14.14
C TYR A 65 -11.45 -9.44 -13.76
N SER A 66 -10.85 -9.56 -12.57
CA SER A 66 -9.74 -8.68 -12.19
C SER A 66 -8.45 -9.17 -12.85
N PRO A 67 -7.78 -8.34 -13.68
CA PRO A 67 -6.52 -8.71 -14.32
C PRO A 67 -5.37 -8.83 -13.30
N HIS A 68 -5.59 -8.44 -12.05
CA HIS A 68 -4.64 -8.58 -10.94
C HIS A 68 -4.83 -9.88 -10.13
N SER A 69 -5.82 -10.71 -10.48
CA SER A 69 -6.02 -12.04 -9.86
C SER A 69 -6.01 -13.16 -10.87
N PHE A 70 -6.46 -12.88 -12.09
CA PHE A 70 -6.61 -13.88 -13.14
C PHE A 70 -6.04 -13.37 -14.46
N SER A 71 -5.76 -14.31 -15.36
CA SER A 71 -5.57 -14.10 -16.79
C SER A 71 -6.66 -14.83 -17.57
N CYS A 72 -7.01 -14.35 -18.75
CA CYS A 72 -7.93 -15.02 -19.67
C CYS A 72 -7.15 -15.47 -20.91
N SER A 73 -7.10 -16.78 -21.16
CA SER A 73 -6.55 -17.37 -22.39
C SER A 73 -7.58 -18.31 -22.98
N ASP A 74 -7.86 -18.16 -24.28
CA ASP A 74 -8.83 -19.02 -25.00
C ASP A 74 -10.22 -19.06 -24.33
N GLY A 75 -10.61 -17.93 -23.75
CA GLY A 75 -11.87 -17.80 -23.03
C GLY A 75 -11.92 -18.47 -21.65
N VAL A 76 -10.81 -19.05 -21.17
CA VAL A 76 -10.71 -19.69 -19.86
C VAL A 76 -9.95 -18.79 -18.89
N LEU A 77 -10.54 -18.56 -17.72
CA LEU A 77 -9.89 -17.86 -16.62
C LEU A 77 -8.89 -18.77 -15.91
N ARG A 78 -7.68 -18.25 -15.70
CA ARG A 78 -6.61 -18.91 -14.95
C ARG A 78 -6.13 -17.97 -13.85
N SER A 79 -5.86 -18.50 -12.67
CA SER A 79 -5.26 -17.68 -11.60
C SER A 79 -3.87 -17.22 -12.03
N LEU A 80 -3.50 -15.99 -11.66
CA LEU A 80 -2.12 -15.54 -11.84
C LEU A 80 -1.17 -16.42 -11.02
N PRO A 81 0.07 -16.63 -11.50
CA PRO A 81 1.07 -17.33 -10.71
C PRO A 81 1.45 -16.52 -9.47
N LYS A 82 1.93 -17.21 -8.43
CA LYS A 82 2.55 -16.55 -7.27
C LYS A 82 3.78 -15.77 -7.71
N ALA A 83 4.02 -14.64 -7.06
CA ALA A 83 5.17 -13.81 -7.36
C ALA A 83 6.48 -14.55 -7.04
N SER A 84 7.43 -14.49 -7.96
CA SER A 84 8.79 -15.01 -7.76
C SER A 84 9.86 -13.91 -7.79
N SER A 85 9.48 -12.72 -8.25
CA SER A 85 10.37 -11.58 -8.45
C SER A 85 10.24 -10.57 -7.31
N PRO A 86 11.28 -9.74 -7.04
CA PRO A 86 11.12 -8.55 -6.21
C PRO A 86 10.02 -7.64 -6.77
N PHE A 87 9.30 -6.95 -5.89
CA PHE A 87 8.17 -6.12 -6.30
C PHE A 87 8.06 -4.83 -5.48
N THR A 88 7.45 -3.81 -6.07
CA THR A 88 6.92 -2.65 -5.36
C THR A 88 5.43 -2.79 -5.18
N LEU A 89 4.87 -2.14 -4.16
CA LEU A 89 3.43 -2.08 -3.93
C LEU A 89 2.86 -0.71 -4.30
N THR A 90 1.71 -0.74 -4.95
CA THR A 90 0.87 0.44 -5.23
C THR A 90 -0.50 0.24 -4.62
N ALA A 91 -1.01 1.26 -3.94
CA ALA A 91 -2.35 1.25 -3.39
C ALA A 91 -3.39 1.76 -4.39
N HIS A 92 -4.58 1.18 -4.31
CA HIS A 92 -5.77 1.59 -5.03
C HIS A 92 -6.96 1.57 -4.08
N GLY A 93 -7.80 2.59 -4.16
CA GLY A 93 -8.94 2.76 -3.27
C GLY A 93 -10.09 3.45 -3.99
N VAL A 94 -11.23 3.58 -3.31
CA VAL A 94 -12.40 4.30 -3.86
C VAL A 94 -12.09 5.80 -4.01
N ARG A 95 -11.23 6.35 -3.14
CA ARG A 95 -10.84 7.77 -3.20
C ARG A 95 -9.57 7.96 -4.00
N ALA A 96 -9.56 9.02 -4.81
CA ALA A 96 -8.39 9.46 -5.57
C ALA A 96 -7.13 9.71 -4.73
N THR A 97 -7.29 9.96 -3.43
CA THR A 97 -6.18 10.13 -2.49
C THR A 97 -5.28 8.89 -2.38
N TYR A 98 -5.83 7.68 -2.56
CA TYR A 98 -5.08 6.42 -2.51
C TYR A 98 -4.67 5.91 -3.88
N GLN A 99 -5.26 6.42 -4.96
CA GLN A 99 -5.03 5.95 -6.31
C GLN A 99 -3.57 6.12 -6.72
N ASP A 100 -2.97 5.02 -7.19
CA ASP A 100 -1.61 4.95 -7.72
C ASP A 100 -0.54 5.47 -6.73
N LYS A 101 -0.80 5.31 -5.42
CA LYS A 101 0.17 5.69 -4.38
C LYS A 101 1.09 4.54 -4.07
N TYR A 102 2.38 4.73 -4.31
CA TYR A 102 3.41 3.81 -3.86
C TYR A 102 3.40 3.66 -2.34
N VAL A 103 3.54 2.43 -1.89
CA VAL A 103 3.81 2.09 -0.49
C VAL A 103 5.27 2.45 -0.19
N LYS A 104 5.49 3.13 0.94
CA LYS A 104 6.80 3.57 1.39
C LYS A 104 7.11 3.01 2.78
N ALA A 105 8.36 2.63 3.00
CA ALA A 105 8.90 2.18 4.27
C ALA A 105 9.64 3.33 4.98
N CYS A 106 9.23 3.61 6.21
CA CYS A 106 9.94 4.49 7.14
C CYS A 106 9.40 4.22 8.55
N GLY A 107 10.23 4.32 9.59
CA GLY A 107 9.70 4.26 10.95
C GLY A 107 9.27 2.87 11.43
N GLY A 108 9.72 1.81 10.76
CA GLY A 108 9.32 0.43 11.06
C GLY A 108 7.92 0.06 10.57
N TYR A 109 7.27 0.92 9.76
CA TYR A 109 5.95 0.66 9.17
C TYR A 109 5.90 0.94 7.67
N LEU A 110 4.92 0.36 7.01
CA LEU A 110 4.60 0.63 5.62
C LEU A 110 3.38 1.55 5.54
N ALA A 111 3.49 2.60 4.73
CA ALA A 111 2.46 3.62 4.60
C ALA A 111 2.31 4.13 3.17
N ILE A 112 1.15 4.73 2.90
CA ILE A 112 0.84 5.43 1.65
C ILE A 112 0.45 6.88 1.92
N GLY A 113 0.41 7.67 0.85
CA GLY A 113 -0.03 9.05 0.89
C GLY A 113 1.03 10.04 0.40
N ALA A 114 0.59 11.27 0.13
CA ALA A 114 1.48 12.33 -0.36
C ALA A 114 2.64 12.63 0.59
N ASN A 115 2.42 12.46 1.90
CA ASN A 115 3.40 12.76 2.94
C ASN A 115 3.98 11.50 3.60
N ALA A 116 3.68 10.32 3.05
CA ALA A 116 4.39 9.11 3.43
C ALA A 116 5.87 9.31 3.10
N ARG A 117 6.72 9.11 4.10
CA ARG A 117 8.17 9.23 3.97
C ARG A 117 8.74 7.89 3.53
N GLU A 118 9.83 7.96 2.80
CA GLU A 118 10.64 6.81 2.42
C GLU A 118 12.03 7.05 3.02
N CYS A 119 12.36 6.28 4.05
CA CYS A 119 13.55 6.51 4.86
C CYS A 119 14.58 5.46 4.48
N THR A 120 15.49 5.85 3.59
CA THR A 120 16.55 4.98 3.08
C THR A 120 17.91 5.56 3.45
N SER A 121 18.84 4.69 3.86
CA SER A 121 20.22 5.06 4.15
C SER A 121 21.21 4.19 3.39
N CYS A 122 22.35 4.79 3.06
CA CYS A 122 23.50 4.09 2.47
C CYS A 122 24.81 4.69 3.02
N PRO A 123 25.72 3.89 3.58
CA PRO A 123 26.95 4.36 4.17
C PRO A 123 27.95 4.79 3.08
N LYS A 124 28.19 6.09 2.98
CA LYS A 124 29.21 6.62 2.06
C LYS A 124 30.61 6.23 2.53
N GLY A 125 31.41 5.67 1.62
CA GLY A 125 32.82 5.34 1.88
C GLY A 125 33.06 3.98 2.53
N GLN A 126 32.03 3.15 2.72
CA GLN A 126 32.22 1.75 3.11
C GLN A 126 32.74 0.95 1.92
N ALA A 127 33.84 0.23 2.11
CA ALA A 127 34.42 -0.61 1.07
C ALA A 127 33.41 -1.65 0.58
N GLY A 128 33.25 -1.76 -0.75
CA GLY A 128 32.32 -2.71 -1.38
C GLY A 128 30.87 -2.25 -1.48
N VAL A 129 30.52 -1.05 -0.98
CA VAL A 129 29.17 -0.49 -1.09
C VAL A 129 29.14 0.61 -2.16
N ASP A 130 28.43 0.36 -3.27
CA ASP A 130 28.16 1.38 -4.28
C ASP A 130 26.78 2.01 -4.06
N CYS A 131 26.74 3.13 -3.33
CA CYS A 131 25.49 3.83 -3.06
C CYS A 131 24.75 4.34 -4.31
N ALA A 132 25.43 4.49 -5.46
CA ALA A 132 24.79 4.90 -6.69
C ALA A 132 24.03 3.74 -7.37
N SER A 133 24.34 2.50 -7.00
CA SER A 133 23.69 1.30 -7.54
C SER A 133 22.33 1.00 -6.92
N TYR A 134 22.02 1.56 -5.74
CA TYR A 134 20.74 1.39 -5.08
C TYR A 134 19.76 2.49 -5.50
N GLY A 135 18.53 2.08 -5.73
CA GLY A 135 17.41 2.98 -5.85
C GLY A 135 17.01 3.56 -4.50
N ARG A 136 15.78 4.05 -4.46
CA ARG A 136 15.19 4.61 -3.23
C ARG A 136 13.80 4.07 -2.96
N LYS A 137 13.32 3.10 -3.75
CA LYS A 137 11.96 2.58 -3.61
C LYS A 137 11.90 1.53 -2.52
N THR A 138 10.72 1.36 -1.95
CA THR A 138 10.39 0.26 -1.05
C THR A 138 10.12 -0.98 -1.89
N VAL A 139 11.10 -1.88 -1.92
CA VAL A 139 11.05 -3.12 -2.71
C VAL A 139 11.00 -4.31 -1.76
N LEU A 140 9.97 -5.12 -1.93
CA LEU A 140 9.68 -6.30 -1.12
C LEU A 140 9.99 -7.56 -1.93
N MET A 141 10.28 -8.64 -1.20
CA MET A 141 10.51 -9.96 -1.75
C MET A 141 9.32 -10.87 -1.40
N PRO A 142 8.93 -11.82 -2.27
CA PRO A 142 7.81 -12.74 -2.00
C PRO A 142 8.01 -13.66 -0.80
N ASP A 143 9.26 -13.87 -0.39
CA ASP A 143 9.65 -14.68 0.78
C ASP A 143 9.63 -13.91 2.11
N GLY A 144 9.10 -12.68 2.12
CA GLY A 144 9.04 -11.83 3.31
C GLY A 144 10.26 -10.92 3.50
N ALA A 145 11.33 -11.09 2.73
CA ALA A 145 12.49 -10.21 2.83
C ALA A 145 12.21 -8.84 2.18
N MET A 146 13.02 -7.84 2.53
CA MET A 146 13.10 -6.57 1.79
C MET A 146 14.35 -6.58 0.91
N ALA A 147 14.31 -5.86 -0.21
CA ALA A 147 15.48 -5.70 -1.08
C ALA A 147 16.46 -4.70 -0.47
N VAL A 148 17.25 -5.21 0.48
CA VAL A 148 18.32 -4.49 1.19
C VAL A 148 19.64 -5.22 1.06
N ASP A 149 20.73 -4.51 1.33
CA ASP A 149 22.10 -5.05 1.32
C ASP A 149 22.84 -4.80 2.65
N VAL A 150 22.06 -4.66 3.73
CA VAL A 150 22.59 -4.64 5.09
C VAL A 150 22.89 -6.06 5.58
N PRO A 151 23.97 -6.23 6.37
CA PRO A 151 24.21 -7.45 7.12
C PRO A 151 22.98 -7.82 7.97
N GLY A 152 22.56 -9.09 7.91
CA GLY A 152 21.39 -9.60 8.65
C GLY A 152 20.02 -9.35 8.00
N LYS A 153 19.96 -8.60 6.89
CA LYS A 153 18.75 -8.33 6.08
C LYS A 153 17.67 -7.55 6.86
N GLN A 154 16.59 -7.19 6.16
CA GLN A 154 15.35 -6.66 6.74
C GLN A 154 14.18 -7.46 6.19
N TRP A 155 13.12 -7.59 6.99
CA TRP A 155 11.96 -8.41 6.67
C TRP A 155 10.69 -7.59 6.89
N TRP A 156 9.72 -7.73 5.99
CA TRP A 156 8.39 -7.18 6.19
C TRP A 156 7.48 -8.25 6.81
N TYR A 157 6.51 -7.82 7.60
CA TYR A 157 5.58 -8.72 8.30
C TYR A 157 4.26 -8.02 8.64
N VAL A 158 3.24 -8.80 8.94
CA VAL A 158 1.97 -8.30 9.50
C VAL A 158 2.03 -8.52 11.01
N ASP A 159 2.03 -7.45 11.79
CA ASP A 159 2.05 -7.54 13.25
C ASP A 159 0.74 -8.19 13.72
N PRO A 160 0.75 -9.37 14.35
CA PRO A 160 -0.50 -10.08 14.67
C PRO A 160 -1.27 -9.41 15.82
N ARG A 161 -0.67 -8.47 16.55
CA ARG A 161 -1.33 -7.75 17.65
C ARG A 161 -2.34 -6.73 17.15
N ASP A 162 -1.98 -6.01 16.08
CA ASP A 162 -2.79 -4.91 15.53
C ASP A 162 -3.03 -5.02 14.03
N GLY A 163 -2.52 -6.05 13.36
CA GLY A 163 -2.60 -6.25 11.91
C GLY A 163 -1.76 -5.27 11.08
N ALA A 164 -0.90 -4.44 11.68
CA ALA A 164 -0.14 -3.45 10.93
C ALA A 164 0.90 -4.10 10.00
N LEU A 165 1.01 -3.61 8.76
CA LEU A 165 2.09 -3.99 7.86
C LEU A 165 3.36 -3.23 8.25
N ARG A 166 4.35 -3.97 8.77
CA ARG A 166 5.59 -3.47 9.36
C ARG A 166 6.81 -4.07 8.69
N TYR A 167 7.98 -3.56 9.06
CA TYR A 167 9.25 -4.20 8.74
C TYR A 167 10.19 -4.17 9.94
N THR A 168 11.16 -5.07 9.94
CA THR A 168 12.18 -5.14 10.98
C THR A 168 13.28 -4.14 10.72
N ASP A 169 13.81 -3.57 11.79
CA ASP A 169 15.13 -2.96 11.77
C ASP A 169 16.20 -3.89 11.18
N ALA A 170 17.22 -3.30 10.57
CA ALA A 170 18.42 -4.05 10.24
C ALA A 170 19.04 -4.48 11.57
N PRO A 171 19.20 -5.78 11.86
CA PRO A 171 19.77 -6.20 13.11
C PRO A 171 21.15 -5.58 13.24
N THR A 172 21.38 -4.84 14.32
CA THR A 172 22.73 -4.40 14.68
C THR A 172 23.52 -5.67 14.97
N LEU A 173 24.29 -6.15 13.99
CA LEU A 173 25.27 -7.19 14.28
C LEU A 173 26.18 -6.64 15.39
N PRO A 174 26.26 -7.27 16.57
CA PRO A 174 27.27 -6.86 17.52
C PRO A 174 28.64 -7.10 16.86
N ALA A 175 29.51 -6.10 16.99
CA ALA A 175 30.82 -6.04 16.31
C ALA A 175 31.72 -7.27 16.54
N ASN A 176 31.38 -8.16 17.48
CA ASN A 176 32.14 -9.35 17.86
C ASN A 176 31.55 -10.68 17.36
N GLY A 177 30.58 -10.70 16.44
CA GLY A 177 30.15 -11.95 15.77
C GLY A 177 29.49 -13.02 16.67
N THR A 178 29.34 -12.74 17.97
CA THR A 178 28.67 -13.61 18.96
C THR A 178 27.23 -13.19 19.24
N GLY A 179 26.72 -12.23 18.46
CA GLY A 179 25.32 -11.83 18.54
C GLY A 179 24.44 -12.97 18.10
N VAL A 180 23.49 -13.31 18.96
CA VAL A 180 22.31 -14.09 18.63
C VAL A 180 21.68 -13.40 17.41
N GLY A 181 22.05 -13.85 16.22
CA GLY A 181 21.45 -13.36 14.99
C GLY A 181 19.97 -13.56 15.15
N TRP A 182 19.19 -12.53 14.82
CA TRP A 182 17.79 -12.73 14.45
C TRP A 182 17.78 -13.61 13.20
N ASN A 183 18.01 -14.90 13.41
CA ASN A 183 17.80 -15.88 12.42
C ASN A 183 16.30 -16.09 12.45
N ALA A 184 15.60 -15.44 11.52
CA ALA A 184 14.16 -15.60 11.30
C ALA A 184 13.75 -17.08 11.12
N THR A 185 14.70 -18.01 11.08
CA THR A 185 14.50 -19.46 11.04
C THR A 185 14.94 -20.26 12.27
N THR A 186 15.72 -19.77 13.26
CA THR A 186 16.32 -20.71 14.26
C THR A 186 16.38 -20.32 15.74
N THR A 187 16.00 -19.13 16.19
CA THR A 187 15.92 -18.88 17.66
C THR A 187 14.53 -19.18 18.20
N PHE A 188 14.35 -20.45 18.59
CA PHE A 188 13.30 -20.95 19.46
C PHE A 188 13.62 -20.60 20.94
N PRO A 189 12.62 -20.29 21.80
CA PRO A 189 11.20 -20.41 21.53
C PRO A 189 10.70 -19.19 20.74
N PRO A 190 9.66 -19.39 19.89
CA PRO A 190 8.97 -18.28 19.25
C PRO A 190 8.53 -17.30 20.32
N VAL A 191 8.69 -16.00 20.07
CA VAL A 191 7.69 -15.09 20.62
C VAL A 191 6.39 -15.59 19.99
N GLN A 192 5.53 -16.19 20.81
CA GLN A 192 4.42 -17.06 20.40
C GLN A 192 3.36 -16.34 19.53
N ASP A 193 3.58 -15.06 19.25
CA ASP A 193 2.67 -14.08 18.67
C ASP A 193 3.37 -13.19 17.63
N GLN A 194 4.25 -13.72 16.77
CA GLN A 194 4.75 -12.97 15.60
C GLN A 194 4.57 -13.81 14.34
N GLU A 195 3.65 -13.38 13.46
CA GLU A 195 3.54 -13.89 12.09
C GLU A 195 4.78 -13.36 11.33
N PHE A 196 5.71 -14.25 10.95
CA PHE A 196 6.98 -13.82 10.36
C PHE A 196 6.90 -13.76 8.82
N ALA A 197 7.63 -12.81 8.22
CA ALA A 197 8.09 -12.85 6.82
C ALA A 197 7.02 -13.20 5.78
N GLY A 198 5.93 -12.43 5.74
CA GLY A 198 4.88 -12.62 4.72
C GLY A 198 4.05 -13.89 4.86
N GLN A 199 4.12 -14.58 6.00
CA GLN A 199 3.14 -15.59 6.35
C GLN A 199 1.72 -15.02 6.21
N ARG A 200 0.81 -15.86 5.71
CA ARG A 200 -0.59 -15.49 5.46
C ARG A 200 -0.75 -14.32 4.50
N VAL A 201 0.25 -14.03 3.66
CA VAL A 201 0.11 -13.09 2.55
C VAL A 201 0.35 -13.84 1.24
N SER A 202 -0.63 -13.80 0.36
CA SER A 202 -0.49 -14.25 -1.02
C SER A 202 -0.08 -13.07 -1.89
N VAL A 203 1.05 -13.21 -2.59
CA VAL A 203 1.51 -12.24 -3.59
C VAL A 203 1.41 -12.88 -4.96
N LEU A 204 0.64 -12.27 -5.86
CA LEU A 204 0.53 -12.68 -7.25
C LEU A 204 1.50 -11.87 -8.12
N GLU A 205 2.12 -12.50 -9.12
CA GLU A 205 3.06 -11.83 -10.02
C GLU A 205 2.32 -10.74 -10.81
N ASN A 206 2.74 -9.48 -10.67
CA ASN A 206 2.07 -8.31 -11.24
C ASN A 206 0.58 -8.18 -10.86
N GLY A 207 0.20 -8.73 -9.71
CA GLY A 207 -1.19 -8.87 -9.27
C GLY A 207 -1.40 -8.39 -7.83
N PHE A 208 -2.44 -8.91 -7.18
CA PHE A 208 -2.73 -8.51 -5.80
C PHE A 208 -1.70 -9.03 -4.79
N PHE A 209 -1.44 -8.18 -3.81
CA PHE A 209 -0.82 -8.51 -2.54
C PHE A 209 -1.97 -8.59 -1.52
N ASP A 210 -2.40 -9.80 -1.17
CA ASP A 210 -3.60 -10.04 -0.36
C ASP A 210 -3.25 -10.81 0.93
N TYR A 211 -3.77 -10.36 2.07
CA TYR A 211 -3.70 -11.11 3.32
C TYR A 211 -4.75 -12.23 3.32
N GLU A 212 -4.36 -13.45 3.68
CA GLU A 212 -5.18 -14.66 3.83
C GLU A 212 -6.20 -14.45 4.97
N SER A 213 -7.25 -13.75 4.59
CA SER A 213 -8.44 -13.43 5.35
C SER A 213 -9.65 -13.61 4.42
N SER A 214 -10.85 -13.59 4.99
CA SER A 214 -12.09 -13.71 4.22
C SER A 214 -12.37 -12.53 3.27
N SER A 215 -11.65 -11.42 3.41
CA SER A 215 -12.07 -10.15 2.82
C SER A 215 -11.18 -9.63 1.68
N HIS A 216 -9.99 -10.21 1.46
CA HIS A 216 -9.07 -9.87 0.38
C HIS A 216 -8.85 -8.34 0.20
N PHE A 217 -8.78 -7.55 1.26
CA PHE A 217 -8.44 -6.12 1.16
C PHE A 217 -7.58 -5.71 2.35
N TRP A 218 -6.92 -4.56 2.20
CA TRP A 218 -6.18 -3.92 3.28
C TRP A 218 -6.92 -2.68 3.76
N PHE A 219 -6.59 -2.21 4.95
CA PHE A 219 -7.05 -0.94 5.48
C PHE A 219 -5.92 0.10 5.41
N ALA A 220 -6.23 1.27 4.85
CA ALA A 220 -5.41 2.47 4.94
C ALA A 220 -5.99 3.36 6.05
N CYS A 221 -5.33 3.39 7.20
CA CYS A 221 -5.83 4.11 8.37
C CYS A 221 -5.02 5.38 8.61
N LEU A 222 -5.72 6.49 8.83
CA LEU A 222 -5.07 7.74 9.17
C LEU A 222 -4.44 7.59 10.56
N ARG A 223 -3.13 7.76 10.66
CA ARG A 223 -2.43 7.75 11.96
C ARG A 223 -1.49 8.95 12.00
N THR A 224 -1.56 9.70 13.09
CA THR A 224 -0.56 10.73 13.37
C THR A 224 0.76 10.03 13.61
N LEU A 225 1.74 10.28 12.76
CA LEU A 225 3.08 9.75 12.97
C LEU A 225 3.67 10.38 14.23
N THR A 226 4.43 9.61 15.01
CA THR A 226 5.20 10.12 16.15
C THR A 226 6.11 11.25 15.66
N GLY A 227 5.94 12.46 16.20
CA GLY A 227 6.67 13.67 15.77
C GLY A 227 6.06 14.44 14.59
N GLY A 228 4.93 14.01 14.04
CA GLY A 228 4.17 14.77 13.04
C GLY A 228 3.25 15.80 13.69
N VAL A 229 3.26 17.04 13.17
CA VAL A 229 2.24 18.04 13.53
C VAL A 229 0.89 17.57 12.95
N VAL A 230 -0.13 17.50 13.79
CA VAL A 230 -1.51 17.20 13.35
C VAL A 230 -1.91 18.22 12.28
N GLY A 231 -2.18 17.74 11.05
CA GLY A 231 -2.71 18.57 9.96
C GLY A 231 -1.73 19.00 8.86
N THR A 232 -0.42 18.71 8.94
CA THR A 232 0.53 19.15 7.89
C THR A 232 0.79 18.12 6.79
N GLY A 233 0.25 16.91 6.93
CA GLY A 233 0.26 15.93 5.86
C GLY A 233 -0.42 14.62 6.24
N ARG A 234 -1.37 14.17 5.41
CA ARG A 234 -2.03 12.87 5.64
C ARG A 234 -1.12 11.75 5.14
N THR A 235 -0.84 10.83 6.06
CA THR A 235 -0.13 9.56 5.83
C THR A 235 -1.01 8.47 6.40
N TRP A 236 -1.16 7.38 5.67
CA TRP A 236 -2.02 6.27 6.06
C TRP A 236 -1.18 5.02 6.23
N ARG A 237 -1.22 4.45 7.43
CA ARG A 237 -0.58 3.16 7.71
C ARG A 237 -1.46 2.04 7.15
N ILE A 238 -0.81 0.98 6.71
CA ILE A 238 -1.47 -0.17 6.10
C ILE A 238 -1.71 -1.23 7.18
N TYR A 239 -2.92 -1.76 7.23
CA TYR A 239 -3.32 -2.83 8.16
C TYR A 239 -4.04 -3.95 7.43
N SER A 240 -3.85 -5.18 7.89
CA SER A 240 -4.65 -6.32 7.48
C SER A 240 -6.08 -6.18 8.00
N SER A 241 -7.00 -6.89 7.35
CA SER A 241 -8.37 -7.03 7.83
C SER A 241 -8.42 -7.99 9.02
N SER A 242 -8.50 -7.42 10.22
CA SER A 242 -8.73 -8.15 11.46
C SER A 242 -10.04 -7.68 12.10
N ALA A 243 -10.60 -8.48 13.01
CA ALA A 243 -11.79 -8.07 13.77
C ALA A 243 -11.57 -6.75 14.51
N ALA A 244 -10.34 -6.49 14.99
CA ALA A 244 -10.00 -5.25 15.69
C ALA A 244 -10.00 -4.01 14.78
N ASN A 245 -9.63 -4.17 13.50
CA ASN A 245 -9.42 -3.03 12.59
C ASN A 245 -10.65 -2.70 11.75
N VAL A 246 -11.58 -3.64 11.58
CA VAL A 246 -12.80 -3.43 10.78
C VAL A 246 -13.72 -2.35 11.37
N GLU A 247 -13.65 -2.12 12.68
CA GLU A 247 -14.46 -1.13 13.38
C GLU A 247 -13.85 0.28 13.37
N TRP A 248 -12.63 0.45 12.86
CA TRP A 248 -11.96 1.74 12.84
C TRP A 248 -12.58 2.68 11.80
N LEU A 249 -13.20 3.75 12.29
CA LEU A 249 -13.90 4.75 11.47
C LEU A 249 -12.96 5.62 10.61
N ASP A 250 -11.67 5.64 10.93
CA ASP A 250 -10.65 6.44 10.24
C ASP A 250 -9.82 5.62 9.23
N CYS A 251 -10.35 4.46 8.86
CA CYS A 251 -9.75 3.54 7.90
C CYS A 251 -10.57 3.43 6.63
N GLU A 252 -9.87 3.25 5.51
CA GLU A 252 -10.49 2.98 4.23
C GLU A 252 -9.97 1.68 3.65
N LYS A 253 -10.86 0.95 2.98
CA LYS A 253 -10.49 -0.28 2.29
C LYS A 253 -9.71 0.08 1.02
N ILE A 254 -8.58 -0.59 0.85
CA ILE A 254 -7.71 -0.45 -0.31
C ILE A 254 -7.31 -1.83 -0.84
N LYS A 255 -6.91 -1.86 -2.10
CA LYS A 255 -6.20 -2.96 -2.74
C LYS A 255 -4.74 -2.59 -2.90
N LEU A 256 -3.85 -3.56 -2.70
CA LEU A 256 -2.42 -3.41 -2.96
C LEU A 256 -2.08 -4.27 -4.19
N VAL A 257 -1.47 -3.63 -5.18
CA VAL A 257 -1.00 -4.30 -6.40
C VAL A 257 0.52 -4.37 -6.34
N ALA A 258 1.06 -5.58 -6.42
CA ALA A 258 2.47 -5.86 -6.57
C ALA A 258 2.86 -5.72 -8.03
N THR A 259 3.93 -4.98 -8.32
CA THR A 259 4.52 -4.86 -9.65
C THR A 259 5.97 -5.30 -9.59
N ALA A 260 6.35 -6.25 -10.44
CA ALA A 260 7.70 -6.77 -10.49
C ALA A 260 8.71 -5.67 -10.84
N VAL A 261 9.83 -5.65 -10.14
CA VAL A 261 10.93 -4.69 -10.34
C VAL A 261 12.28 -5.36 -10.17
N ASP A 262 13.33 -4.68 -10.64
CA ASP A 262 14.70 -5.07 -10.31
C ASP A 262 14.97 -4.86 -8.81
N LYS A 263 15.63 -5.84 -8.16
CA LYS A 263 15.99 -5.78 -6.74
C LYS A 263 16.77 -4.51 -6.39
N LYS A 264 17.62 -4.02 -7.30
CA LYS A 264 18.45 -2.82 -7.11
C LYS A 264 17.64 -1.53 -7.06
N GLN A 265 16.35 -1.53 -7.43
CA GLN A 265 15.48 -0.37 -7.17
C GLN A 265 15.20 -0.16 -5.67
N GLY A 266 15.49 -1.17 -4.84
CA GLY A 266 15.46 -1.12 -3.39
C GLY A 266 16.52 -0.17 -2.80
N ALA A 267 16.72 -0.26 -1.49
CA ALA A 267 17.67 0.57 -0.76
C ALA A 267 18.86 -0.26 -0.27
N TYR A 268 19.92 0.40 0.20
CA TYR A 268 20.92 -0.30 0.99
C TYR A 268 20.31 -0.73 2.34
N LYS A 269 19.65 0.20 3.04
CA LYS A 269 18.88 -0.01 4.29
C LYS A 269 17.60 0.84 4.29
N TYR A 270 16.54 0.37 4.94
CA TYR A 270 15.40 1.19 5.39
C TYR A 270 15.52 1.53 6.87
N ASP A 271 15.36 2.81 7.24
CA ASP A 271 15.52 3.28 8.62
C ASP A 271 14.19 3.32 9.38
N GLU A 272 14.21 2.87 10.63
CA GLU A 272 13.21 3.18 11.66
C GLU A 272 13.28 4.64 12.16
#